data_AF-J3KVX3-F1
#
_entry.id   AF-J3KVX3-F1
#
_cell.length_a   1.000
_cell.length_b   1.000
_cell.length_c   1.000
_cell.angle_alpha   90.00
_cell.angle_beta   90.00
_cell.angle_gamma   90.00
#
_symmetry.space_group_name_H-M   'P 1'
#
loop_
_entity.id
_entity.type
_entity.pdbx_description
1 polymer ?
#
loop_
_entity_poly.entity_id
_entity_poly.type
_entity_poly.pdbx_seq_one_letter_code
_entity_poly.pdbx_strand_id
1 'polypeptide(L)'
;MANRLPFVLMNRVVFFAGGTLADGTSRDAAGMPIGWSRARALSPREAMEAMEPITFLAEPPEVSYLQMRSPKPAHVLQMGSVSRGDVSGTHKGIVVIYADFYRPGCSSLHGCYLLYDASKPNNGDALTAIPQLPNSLRDPTLVYLGNSAVLVTDPRSAAGDDDYILADIVTSTGPGLAGYGLPEATIFTWSLACGVGGEWVRSSIPHLPLPAHLCGPDQLFQIDTAFSLDGGRICWVDLLQGILFCDDLLAPEGPKLGFIPLPAGCCSDVHHQLRHQTMPSIHRSIACSGAIKFIALFGCARDYRTPAEVMLKTWALSPDFKEWEEDTRALSVADIWASESFNQMGLPHVIPVSLVLSITEDGVMYAVLNDIDRVPAQFDEFGNVVRRGHLVAKANYMIRFDINQNKVLSSTKLSEEGSLSWTTPDFFATDFTAYLSDPKRAEDEAGKVGARAKGKRKQMEY
;
A
#
# COMPACT_ATOMS: atom_id res chain seq x y z
N MET A 1 24.43 -4.92 -19.60
CA MET A 1 24.09 -4.61 -18.20
C MET A 1 22.60 -4.87 -18.07
N ALA A 2 22.21 -6.03 -17.55
CA ALA A 2 20.80 -6.40 -17.42
C ALA A 2 20.20 -5.68 -16.20
N ASN A 3 19.01 -5.13 -16.37
CA ASN A 3 18.27 -4.32 -15.40
C ASN A 3 18.24 -4.99 -14.03
N ARG A 4 18.92 -4.38 -13.06
CA ARG A 4 18.58 -4.53 -11.65
C ARG A 4 17.20 -3.88 -11.49
N LEU A 5 16.27 -4.50 -10.77
CA LEU A 5 14.96 -3.90 -10.49
C LEU A 5 14.96 -3.22 -9.11
N PRO A 6 15.42 -1.96 -9.02
CA PRO A 6 15.35 -1.22 -7.78
C PRO A 6 13.92 -0.84 -7.38
N PHE A 7 12.96 -0.82 -8.31
CA PHE A 7 11.62 -0.27 -8.07
C PHE A 7 10.51 -1.17 -8.57
N VAL A 8 9.47 -1.32 -7.75
CA VAL A 8 8.33 -2.19 -8.04
C VAL A 8 7.00 -1.51 -7.72
N LEU A 9 5.96 -1.91 -8.44
CA LEU A 9 4.57 -1.59 -8.13
C LEU A 9 4.00 -2.74 -7.30
N MET A 10 3.81 -2.54 -5.99
CA MET A 10 3.45 -3.60 -5.06
C MET A 10 1.96 -3.55 -4.70
N ASN A 11 1.33 -4.72 -4.62
CA ASN A 11 0.00 -4.85 -4.01
C ASN A 11 0.11 -4.69 -2.49
N ARG A 12 -0.73 -3.81 -1.92
CA ARG A 12 -0.73 -3.55 -0.47
C ARG A 12 -1.24 -4.75 0.33
N VAL A 13 -2.01 -5.63 -0.30
CA VAL A 13 -2.57 -6.81 0.33
C VAL A 13 -1.57 -7.95 0.41
N VAL A 14 -1.38 -8.50 1.62
CA VAL A 14 -0.57 -9.69 1.86
C VAL A 14 -1.49 -10.85 2.24
N PHE A 15 -1.43 -11.95 1.50
CA PHE A 15 -2.21 -13.15 1.82
C PHE A 15 -1.42 -14.09 2.71
N PHE A 16 -2.08 -14.64 3.72
CA PHE A 16 -1.52 -15.65 4.61
C PHE A 16 -2.14 -17.00 4.24
N ALA A 17 -1.32 -17.88 3.67
CA ALA A 17 -1.78 -19.17 3.16
C ALA A 17 -1.23 -20.32 4.00
N GLY A 18 -2.10 -21.28 4.30
CA GLY A 18 -1.69 -22.61 4.71
C GLY A 18 -1.19 -23.40 3.50
N GLY A 19 -0.03 -24.05 3.61
CA GLY A 19 0.41 -25.00 2.58
C GLY A 19 -0.63 -26.11 2.43
N THR A 20 -1.47 -26.03 1.40
CA THR A 20 -2.34 -27.13 0.98
C THR A 20 -1.66 -27.80 -0.21
N LEU A 21 -1.38 -29.09 -0.10
CA LEU A 21 -0.95 -29.88 -1.25
C LEU A 21 -2.12 -30.02 -2.24
N ALA A 22 -1.81 -30.29 -3.51
CA ALA A 22 -2.78 -30.35 -4.60
C ALA A 22 -3.90 -31.40 -4.43
N ASP A 23 -3.81 -32.28 -3.43
CA ASP A 23 -4.82 -33.29 -3.09
C ASP A 23 -5.76 -32.86 -1.94
N GLY A 24 -5.64 -31.62 -1.45
CA GLY A 24 -6.44 -31.08 -0.35
C GLY A 24 -6.06 -31.63 1.04
N THR A 25 -4.99 -32.43 1.14
CA THR A 25 -4.52 -32.97 2.42
C THR A 25 -3.33 -32.19 2.99
N SER A 26 -3.33 -32.05 4.32
CA SER A 26 -2.22 -31.48 5.08
C SER A 26 -1.33 -32.61 5.59
N ARG A 27 -0.13 -32.75 5.03
CA ARG A 27 0.88 -33.73 5.45
C ARG A 27 2.09 -33.00 6.05
N ASP A 28 2.75 -33.61 7.03
CA ASP A 28 4.00 -33.07 7.56
C ASP A 28 5.17 -33.29 6.57
N ALA A 29 6.37 -32.80 6.93
CA ALA A 29 7.58 -32.95 6.13
C ALA A 29 8.00 -34.42 5.88
N ALA A 30 7.38 -35.38 6.58
CA ALA A 30 7.59 -36.81 6.40
C ALA A 30 6.47 -37.50 5.59
N GLY A 31 5.49 -36.74 5.06
CA GLY A 31 4.41 -37.26 4.22
C GLY A 31 3.27 -37.94 5.00
N MET A 32 3.19 -37.76 6.32
CA MET A 32 2.16 -38.38 7.17
C MET A 32 0.91 -37.50 7.31
N PRO A 33 -0.30 -38.08 7.30
CA PRO A 33 -1.54 -37.36 7.61
C PRO A 33 -1.47 -36.81 9.04
N ILE A 34 -1.67 -35.51 9.21
CA ILE A 34 -1.53 -34.85 10.52
C ILE A 34 -2.78 -35.12 11.36
N GLY A 35 -2.81 -36.28 12.01
CA GLY A 35 -3.65 -36.53 13.18
C GLY A 35 -2.94 -35.97 14.42
N TRP A 36 -3.44 -34.85 14.95
CA TRP A 36 -3.11 -34.23 16.25
C TRP A 36 -1.76 -34.65 16.88
N SER A 37 -0.67 -34.51 16.14
CA SER A 37 0.65 -34.90 16.64
C SER A 37 1.22 -33.77 17.53
N ARG A 38 1.98 -34.17 18.55
CA ARG A 38 2.58 -33.39 19.65
C ARG A 38 3.54 -32.27 19.19
N ALA A 39 3.12 -31.38 18.30
CA ALA A 39 3.89 -30.18 17.98
C ALA A 39 3.82 -29.24 19.18
N ARG A 40 4.98 -28.71 19.62
CA ARG A 40 5.06 -27.63 20.61
C ARG A 40 4.13 -26.50 20.16
N ALA A 41 3.28 -26.02 21.06
CA ALA A 41 2.50 -24.81 20.80
C ALA A 41 3.47 -23.63 20.72
N LEU A 42 3.51 -22.97 19.56
CA LEU A 42 4.23 -21.72 19.40
C LEU A 42 3.42 -20.59 20.04
N SER A 43 4.10 -19.61 20.62
CA SER A 43 3.46 -18.32 20.90
C SER A 43 3.01 -17.66 19.58
N PRO A 44 2.00 -16.78 19.59
CA PRO A 44 1.58 -16.05 18.38
C PRO A 44 2.73 -15.34 17.66
N ARG A 45 3.68 -14.80 18.44
CA ARG A 45 4.91 -14.17 17.93
C ARG A 45 5.79 -15.16 17.18
N GLU A 46 6.15 -16.27 17.82
CA GLU A 46 6.96 -17.33 17.20
C GLU A 46 6.27 -17.90 15.94
N ALA A 47 4.94 -17.97 15.93
CA ALA A 47 4.17 -18.46 14.79
C ALA A 47 4.25 -17.49 13.59
N MET A 48 4.19 -16.18 13.83
CA MET A 48 4.34 -15.14 12.80
C MET A 48 5.78 -15.11 12.24
N GLU A 49 6.79 -15.18 13.11
CA GLU A 49 8.20 -15.18 12.71
C GLU A 49 8.59 -16.47 11.96
N ALA A 50 7.90 -17.59 12.22
CA ALA A 50 8.11 -18.84 11.50
C ALA A 50 7.50 -18.86 10.08
N MET A 51 6.73 -17.84 9.68
CA MET A 51 6.16 -17.79 8.33
C MET A 51 7.25 -17.64 7.27
N GLU A 52 6.98 -18.16 6.09
CA GLU A 52 7.88 -18.05 4.94
C GLU A 52 7.37 -16.95 3.99
N PRO A 53 8.09 -15.84 3.82
CA PRO A 53 7.73 -14.81 2.86
C PRO A 53 8.02 -15.28 1.43
N ILE A 54 7.00 -15.28 0.59
CA ILE A 54 7.09 -15.55 -0.85
C ILE A 54 6.87 -14.22 -1.56
N THR A 55 7.97 -13.68 -2.08
CA THR A 55 7.98 -12.44 -2.87
C THR A 55 7.98 -12.75 -4.35
N PHE A 56 7.10 -12.11 -5.09
CA PHE A 56 7.17 -12.01 -6.54
C PHE A 56 7.42 -10.55 -6.92
N LEU A 57 8.56 -10.31 -7.57
CA LEU A 57 8.95 -8.99 -8.06
C LEU A 57 8.85 -8.98 -9.57
N ALA A 58 8.31 -7.89 -10.12
CA ALA A 58 8.14 -7.72 -11.55
C ALA A 58 8.42 -6.27 -11.99
N GLU A 59 8.81 -6.10 -13.25
CA GLU A 59 9.03 -4.77 -13.82
C GLU A 59 7.68 -4.04 -13.98
N PRO A 60 7.51 -2.82 -13.44
CA PRO A 60 6.32 -2.05 -13.70
C PRO A 60 6.07 -1.85 -15.21
N PRO A 61 4.83 -1.99 -15.73
CA PRO A 61 3.57 -1.99 -14.99
C PRO A 61 3.12 -3.34 -14.43
N GLU A 62 3.93 -4.41 -14.52
CA GLU A 62 3.59 -5.67 -13.86
C GLU A 62 3.62 -5.50 -12.33
N VAL A 63 2.61 -6.09 -11.68
CA VAL A 63 2.36 -5.92 -10.25
C VAL A 63 3.12 -6.98 -9.47
N SER A 64 3.90 -6.51 -8.49
CA SER A 64 4.57 -7.34 -7.51
C SER A 64 3.63 -7.69 -6.35
N TYR A 65 3.84 -8.84 -5.73
CA TYR A 65 3.05 -9.29 -4.59
C TYR A 65 3.90 -9.99 -3.53
N LEU A 66 3.40 -9.94 -2.30
CA LEU A 66 3.97 -10.63 -1.16
C LEU A 66 2.92 -11.58 -0.58
N GLN A 67 3.32 -12.82 -0.33
CA GLN A 67 2.51 -13.83 0.32
C GLN A 67 3.26 -14.41 1.51
N MET A 68 2.55 -14.70 2.59
CA MET A 68 3.08 -15.38 3.76
C MET A 68 2.61 -16.83 3.75
N ARG A 69 3.55 -17.78 3.58
CA ARG A 69 3.26 -19.21 3.62
C ARG A 69 3.57 -19.77 4.99
N SER A 70 2.63 -20.51 5.55
CA SER A 70 2.89 -21.22 6.79
C SER A 70 3.79 -22.44 6.55
N PRO A 71 4.85 -22.64 7.36
CA PRO A 71 5.81 -23.73 7.16
C PRO A 71 5.21 -25.10 7.48
N LYS A 72 4.15 -25.16 8.32
CA LYS A 72 3.47 -26.40 8.72
C LYS A 72 1.97 -26.17 8.89
N PRO A 73 1.10 -27.11 8.46
CA PRO A 73 -0.34 -26.99 8.67
C PRO A 73 -0.76 -26.83 10.14
N ALA A 74 0.01 -27.41 11.07
CA ALA A 74 -0.19 -27.22 12.51
C ALA A 74 -0.03 -25.74 12.96
N HIS A 75 0.85 -24.97 12.31
CA HIS A 75 0.99 -23.54 12.61
C HIS A 75 -0.22 -22.74 12.12
N VAL A 76 -0.85 -23.15 11.01
CA VAL A 76 -2.10 -22.54 10.50
C VAL A 76 -3.22 -22.71 11.52
N LEU A 77 -3.37 -23.93 12.07
CA LEU A 77 -4.37 -24.21 13.10
C LEU A 77 -4.11 -23.43 14.40
N GLN A 78 -2.85 -23.14 14.73
CA GLN A 78 -2.47 -22.34 15.92
C GLN A 78 -2.67 -20.83 15.70
N MET A 79 -2.40 -20.32 14.49
CA MET A 79 -2.60 -18.91 14.13
C MET A 79 -4.08 -18.54 14.02
N GLY A 80 -4.99 -19.52 13.92
CA GLY A 80 -6.41 -19.25 13.76
C GLY A 80 -6.73 -18.58 12.41
N SER A 81 -7.49 -17.50 12.43
CA SER A 81 -8.11 -16.85 11.26
C SER A 81 -7.19 -15.88 10.49
N VAL A 82 -5.89 -15.83 10.78
CA VAL A 82 -4.94 -14.93 10.11
C VAL A 82 -4.81 -15.34 8.64
N SER A 83 -5.62 -14.70 7.80
CA SER A 83 -5.76 -15.01 6.37
C SER A 83 -5.23 -13.89 5.49
N ARG A 84 -5.08 -12.69 6.04
CA ARG A 84 -4.69 -11.49 5.31
C ARG A 84 -4.03 -10.46 6.23
N GLY A 85 -3.13 -9.69 5.64
CA GLY A 85 -2.55 -8.49 6.21
C GLY A 85 -2.51 -7.38 5.17
N ASP A 86 -2.10 -6.21 5.63
CA ASP A 86 -2.05 -5.01 4.81
C ASP A 86 -0.72 -4.29 5.02
N VAL A 87 -0.01 -3.97 3.94
CA VAL A 87 1.25 -3.24 4.02
C VAL A 87 0.96 -1.81 4.45
N SER A 88 1.54 -1.36 5.55
CA SER A 88 1.45 0.03 5.97
C SER A 88 2.41 0.91 5.17
N GLY A 89 3.65 0.44 5.02
CA GLY A 89 4.72 1.19 4.37
C GLY A 89 5.94 0.32 4.11
N THR A 90 6.92 0.94 3.46
CA THR A 90 8.17 0.30 3.03
C THR A 90 9.33 1.27 3.19
N HIS A 91 10.52 0.73 3.40
CA HIS A 91 11.75 1.52 3.46
C HIS A 91 12.93 0.64 3.04
N LYS A 92 13.57 0.98 1.91
CA LYS A 92 14.78 0.29 1.40
C LYS A 92 14.66 -1.25 1.40
N GLY A 93 13.57 -1.79 0.85
CA GLY A 93 13.33 -3.25 0.80
C GLY A 93 12.87 -3.89 2.13
N ILE A 94 12.65 -3.10 3.18
CA ILE A 94 11.93 -3.55 4.38
C ILE A 94 10.45 -3.20 4.22
N VAL A 95 9.56 -4.13 4.58
CA VAL A 95 8.11 -4.00 4.47
C VAL A 95 7.48 -4.12 5.85
N VAL A 96 6.60 -3.19 6.21
CA VAL A 96 5.78 -3.27 7.45
C VAL A 96 4.38 -3.69 7.09
N ILE A 97 3.90 -4.74 7.75
CA ILE A 97 2.60 -5.33 7.52
C ILE A 97 1.80 -5.29 8.81
N TYR A 98 0.58 -4.76 8.73
CA TYR A 98 -0.45 -5.01 9.72
C TYR A 98 -0.99 -6.43 9.53
N ALA A 99 -0.45 -7.39 10.27
CA ALA A 99 -0.90 -8.78 10.20
C ALA A 99 -2.27 -8.93 10.87
N ASP A 100 -3.14 -9.78 10.30
CA ASP A 100 -4.50 -10.03 10.80
C ASP A 100 -5.39 -8.78 10.87
N PHE A 101 -5.22 -7.87 9.91
CA PHE A 101 -5.90 -6.56 9.90
C PHE A 101 -5.72 -5.77 11.20
N TYR A 102 -4.63 -6.02 11.94
CA TYR A 102 -4.31 -5.25 13.12
C TYR A 102 -4.33 -3.75 12.80
N ARG A 103 -4.94 -2.98 13.69
CA ARG A 103 -4.82 -1.53 13.74
C ARG A 103 -4.75 -1.14 15.21
N PRO A 104 -3.96 -0.12 15.58
CA PRO A 104 -3.95 0.38 16.94
C PRO A 104 -5.35 0.67 17.48
N GLY A 105 -5.69 0.12 18.65
CA GLY A 105 -7.03 0.29 19.25
C GLY A 105 -8.05 -0.78 18.88
N CYS A 106 -7.78 -1.61 17.87
CA CYS A 106 -8.64 -2.74 17.53
C CYS A 106 -8.27 -3.98 18.35
N SER A 107 -9.27 -4.65 18.92
CA SER A 107 -9.08 -5.92 19.62
C SER A 107 -8.86 -7.07 18.62
N SER A 108 -7.61 -7.30 18.20
CA SER A 108 -7.21 -8.55 17.54
C SER A 108 -6.39 -9.40 18.50
N LEU A 109 -6.76 -10.69 18.62
CA LEU A 109 -6.07 -11.66 19.47
C LEU A 109 -4.69 -12.05 18.93
N HIS A 110 -4.52 -11.98 17.61
CA HIS A 110 -3.31 -12.45 16.91
C HIS A 110 -2.62 -11.36 16.08
N GLY A 111 -3.23 -10.18 16.01
CA GLY A 111 -2.73 -9.04 15.26
C GLY A 111 -1.40 -8.52 15.80
N CYS A 112 -0.53 -8.11 14.90
CA CYS A 112 0.76 -7.49 15.23
C CYS A 112 1.27 -6.67 14.04
N TYR A 113 2.37 -5.94 14.24
CA TYR A 113 3.16 -5.49 13.11
C TYR A 113 4.14 -6.60 12.76
N LEU A 114 4.14 -7.00 11.50
CA LEU A 114 5.09 -7.95 10.95
C LEU A 114 6.02 -7.20 10.01
N LEU A 115 7.30 -7.18 10.37
CA LEU A 115 8.35 -6.59 9.55
C LEU A 115 8.98 -7.70 8.70
N TYR A 116 9.06 -7.46 7.39
CA TYR A 116 9.76 -8.32 6.45
C TYR A 116 10.97 -7.59 5.87
N ASP A 117 12.16 -8.15 6.09
CA ASP A 117 13.42 -7.65 5.58
C ASP A 117 13.86 -8.48 4.36
N ALA A 118 13.74 -7.88 3.17
CA ALA A 118 14.05 -8.55 1.92
C ALA A 118 15.54 -8.83 1.70
N SER A 119 16.43 -8.18 2.47
CA SER A 119 17.88 -8.40 2.39
C SER A 119 18.32 -9.70 3.06
N LYS A 120 17.50 -10.23 3.98
CA LYS A 120 17.82 -11.41 4.76
C LYS A 120 17.37 -12.70 4.05
N PRO A 121 18.09 -13.81 4.26
CA PRO A 121 17.67 -15.10 3.71
C PRO A 121 16.33 -15.54 4.31
N ASN A 122 15.52 -16.25 3.51
CA ASN A 122 14.23 -16.82 3.93
C ASN A 122 14.42 -18.09 4.78
N ASN A 123 15.23 -18.03 5.84
CA ASN A 123 15.55 -19.16 6.74
C ASN A 123 15.06 -18.93 8.19
N GLY A 124 14.12 -18.01 8.40
CA GLY A 124 13.57 -17.64 9.71
C GLY A 124 14.04 -16.28 10.23
N ASP A 125 15.07 -15.68 9.63
CA ASP A 125 15.63 -14.40 10.09
C ASP A 125 15.05 -13.17 9.36
N ALA A 126 14.29 -13.39 8.29
CA ALA A 126 13.73 -12.32 7.45
C ALA A 126 12.48 -11.66 8.04
N LEU A 127 11.85 -12.28 9.04
CA LEU A 127 10.63 -11.75 9.68
C LEU A 127 10.90 -11.34 11.12
N THR A 128 10.30 -10.23 11.53
CA THR A 128 10.30 -9.79 12.93
C THR A 128 8.88 -9.42 13.33
N ALA A 129 8.33 -10.12 14.33
CA ALA A 129 7.02 -9.81 14.85
C ALA A 129 7.16 -8.81 16.01
N ILE A 130 6.61 -7.62 15.80
CA ILE A 130 6.62 -6.51 16.74
C ILE A 130 5.28 -6.50 17.47
N PRO A 131 5.27 -6.44 18.80
CA PRO A 131 4.03 -6.47 19.58
C PRO A 131 3.11 -5.30 19.24
N GLN A 132 1.81 -5.48 19.54
CA GLN A 132 0.84 -4.38 19.46
C GLN A 132 1.25 -3.20 20.34
N LEU A 133 0.76 -2.00 20.03
CA LEU A 133 0.96 -0.84 20.90
C LEU A 133 0.43 -1.12 22.31
N PRO A 134 1.08 -0.58 23.36
CA PRO A 134 0.62 -0.76 24.74
C PRO A 134 -0.78 -0.15 24.94
N ASN A 135 -1.81 -0.99 24.88
CA ASN A 135 -3.20 -0.60 25.08
C ASN A 135 -3.95 -1.68 25.86
N SER A 136 -5.00 -1.29 26.59
CA SER A 136 -5.84 -2.24 27.30
C SER A 136 -6.72 -3.00 26.30
N LEU A 137 -6.61 -4.33 26.30
CA LEU A 137 -7.48 -5.20 25.48
C LEU A 137 -8.95 -5.16 25.92
N ARG A 138 -9.23 -4.81 27.19
CA ARG A 138 -10.59 -4.77 27.74
C ARG A 138 -11.26 -3.42 27.56
N ASP A 139 -10.45 -2.36 27.53
CA ASP A 139 -10.92 -0.97 27.46
C ASP A 139 -9.94 -0.17 26.60
N PRO A 140 -9.96 -0.37 25.27
CA PRO A 140 -9.00 0.25 24.37
C PRO A 140 -9.20 1.77 24.37
N THR A 141 -8.11 2.48 24.65
CA THR A 141 -8.12 3.96 24.68
C THR A 141 -7.48 4.56 23.43
N LEU A 142 -6.58 3.82 22.78
CA LEU A 142 -5.96 4.24 21.52
C LEU A 142 -6.92 4.05 20.36
N VAL A 143 -6.85 4.95 19.39
CA VAL A 143 -7.59 4.93 18.14
C VAL A 143 -6.61 5.22 17.01
N TYR A 144 -6.52 4.31 16.04
CA TYR A 144 -5.69 4.49 14.85
C TYR A 144 -6.22 5.62 13.96
N LEU A 145 -5.29 6.29 13.27
CA LEU A 145 -5.62 7.37 12.34
C LEU A 145 -5.63 6.91 10.87
N GLY A 146 -5.45 5.62 10.59
CA GLY A 146 -5.49 5.04 9.24
C GLY A 146 -4.27 4.15 8.98
N ASN A 147 -3.66 4.29 7.80
CA ASN A 147 -2.42 3.61 7.41
C ASN A 147 -1.20 4.41 7.86
N SER A 148 -0.96 4.43 9.16
CA SER A 148 -0.05 5.39 9.83
C SER A 148 1.36 4.87 10.13
N ALA A 149 1.57 3.55 10.19
CA ALA A 149 2.88 3.00 10.52
C ALA A 149 3.87 3.19 9.36
N VAL A 150 5.06 3.68 9.69
CA VAL A 150 6.11 4.06 8.74
C VAL A 150 7.48 3.69 9.27
N LEU A 151 8.37 3.25 8.37
CA LEU A 151 9.78 3.03 8.69
C LEU A 151 10.60 4.25 8.31
N VAL A 152 11.49 4.66 9.20
CA VAL A 152 12.51 5.67 8.95
C VAL A 152 13.88 5.10 9.29
N THR A 153 14.93 5.55 8.60
CA THR A 153 16.30 5.29 9.03
C THR A 153 16.53 5.93 10.39
N ASP A 154 17.15 5.21 11.32
CA ASP A 154 17.52 5.77 12.61
C ASP A 154 18.61 6.85 12.41
N PRO A 155 18.34 8.13 12.71
CA PRO A 155 19.31 9.19 12.51
C PRO A 155 20.55 9.06 13.44
N ARG A 156 20.46 8.23 14.48
CA ARG A 156 21.57 7.93 15.40
C ARG A 156 22.47 6.80 14.88
N SER A 157 22.05 6.10 13.84
CA SER A 157 22.80 5.01 13.25
C SER A 157 24.13 5.51 12.67
N ALA A 158 25.19 4.72 12.83
CA ALA A 158 26.48 5.05 12.24
C ALA A 158 26.39 4.99 10.70
N ALA A 159 27.24 5.74 10.00
CA ALA A 159 27.27 5.71 8.54
C ALA A 159 27.57 4.29 8.03
N GLY A 160 26.58 3.65 7.40
CA GLY A 160 26.67 2.29 6.87
C GLY A 160 25.95 1.23 7.72
N ASP A 161 25.30 1.62 8.82
CA ASP A 161 24.47 0.74 9.63
C ASP A 161 22.98 0.98 9.28
N ASP A 162 22.28 -0.08 8.86
CA ASP A 162 20.93 -0.04 8.30
C ASP A 162 19.84 -0.14 9.39
N ASP A 163 20.10 0.50 10.53
CA ASP A 163 19.13 0.59 11.62
C ASP A 163 17.93 1.44 11.23
N TYR A 164 16.76 0.98 11.66
CA TYR A 164 15.48 1.60 11.38
C TYR A 164 14.66 1.78 12.65
N ILE A 165 13.78 2.77 12.59
CA ILE A 165 12.76 3.02 13.60
C ILE A 165 11.41 2.83 12.92
N LEU A 166 10.57 2.00 13.52
CA LEU A 166 9.14 1.94 13.20
C LEU A 166 8.43 3.01 14.01
N ALA A 167 7.75 3.94 13.34
CA ALA A 167 6.91 4.94 13.98
C ALA A 167 5.43 4.69 13.63
N ASP A 168 4.54 4.86 14.59
CA ASP A 168 3.10 4.88 14.37
C ASP A 168 2.44 6.01 15.17
N ILE A 169 1.42 6.65 14.61
CA ILE A 169 0.70 7.78 15.21
C ILE A 169 -0.76 7.38 15.49
N VAL A 170 -1.18 7.62 16.72
CA VAL A 170 -2.53 7.29 17.20
C VAL A 170 -3.12 8.45 17.98
N THR A 171 -4.43 8.52 18.03
CA THR A 171 -5.15 9.42 18.95
C THR A 171 -5.78 8.60 20.08
N SER A 172 -6.40 9.25 21.05
CA SER A 172 -7.25 8.59 22.04
C SER A 172 -8.73 8.66 21.68
N THR A 173 -9.58 7.98 22.44
CA THR A 173 -11.02 8.25 22.46
C THR A 173 -11.27 9.67 22.99
N GLY A 174 -12.06 10.46 22.27
CA GLY A 174 -12.43 11.82 22.66
C GLY A 174 -13.54 11.85 23.72
N PRO A 175 -13.86 13.04 24.29
CA PRO A 175 -14.99 13.20 25.21
C PRO A 175 -16.33 12.99 24.48
N GLY A 176 -16.78 11.75 24.46
CA GLY A 176 -18.03 11.29 23.82
C GLY A 176 -17.89 9.84 23.36
N LEU A 177 -18.96 9.04 23.45
CA LEU A 177 -18.97 7.58 23.20
C LEU A 177 -18.56 7.12 21.77
N ALA A 178 -18.14 8.03 20.88
CA ALA A 178 -17.74 7.73 19.50
C ALA A 178 -16.78 8.77 18.88
N GLY A 179 -16.13 9.64 19.68
CA GLY A 179 -15.26 10.70 19.15
C GLY A 179 -13.78 10.30 19.09
N TYR A 180 -13.03 10.89 18.16
CA TYR A 180 -11.57 10.87 18.18
C TYR A 180 -11.08 12.00 19.10
N GLY A 181 -10.01 11.75 19.86
CA GLY A 181 -9.37 12.69 20.79
C GLY A 181 -8.51 13.77 20.12
N LEU A 182 -8.68 13.98 18.81
CA LEU A 182 -8.00 15.04 18.07
C LEU A 182 -8.34 16.42 18.67
N PRO A 183 -7.42 17.39 18.65
CA PRO A 183 -6.10 17.38 18.00
C PRO A 183 -4.97 16.70 18.79
N GLU A 184 -5.23 16.04 19.91
CA GLU A 184 -4.18 15.35 20.67
C GLU A 184 -3.85 14.01 20.03
N ALA A 185 -2.57 13.75 19.79
CA ALA A 185 -2.10 12.45 19.31
C ALA A 185 -0.86 12.00 20.08
N THR A 186 -0.54 10.72 19.97
CA THR A 186 0.67 10.12 20.53
C THR A 186 1.40 9.41 19.41
N ILE A 187 2.69 9.68 19.28
CA ILE A 187 3.57 8.95 18.38
C ILE A 187 4.32 7.89 19.19
N PHE A 188 4.27 6.66 18.71
CA PHE A 188 5.01 5.53 19.26
C PHE A 188 6.16 5.19 18.32
N THR A 189 7.33 4.95 18.88
CA THR A 189 8.52 4.53 18.13
C THR A 189 9.03 3.20 18.67
N TRP A 190 9.43 2.31 17.77
CA TRP A 190 10.01 1.02 18.11
C TRP A 190 11.31 0.82 17.32
N SER A 191 12.34 0.31 17.99
CA SER A 191 13.63 -0.01 17.39
C SER A 191 14.26 -1.22 18.07
N LEU A 192 14.94 -2.07 17.30
CA LEU A 192 15.64 -3.25 17.85
C LEU A 192 16.73 -2.87 18.87
N ALA A 193 17.35 -1.69 18.71
CA ALA A 193 18.40 -1.19 19.59
C ALA A 193 17.93 -0.88 21.03
N CYS A 194 16.61 -0.76 21.26
CA CYS A 194 16.04 -0.44 22.56
C CYS A 194 15.57 -1.72 23.29
N GLY A 195 16.41 -2.25 24.18
CA GLY A 195 16.08 -3.38 25.06
C GLY A 195 16.19 -4.76 24.39
N VAL A 196 15.93 -5.83 25.15
CA VAL A 196 15.98 -7.21 24.63
C VAL A 196 14.71 -7.48 23.81
N GLY A 197 14.82 -7.34 22.49
CA GLY A 197 13.72 -7.60 21.55
C GLY A 197 12.90 -6.37 21.13
N GLY A 198 13.37 -5.16 21.43
CA GLY A 198 12.73 -3.90 21.06
C GLY A 198 11.51 -3.54 21.93
N GLU A 199 11.48 -2.33 22.48
CA GLU A 199 10.34 -1.80 23.24
C GLU A 199 9.68 -0.60 22.52
N TRP A 200 8.37 -0.46 22.67
CA TRP A 200 7.65 0.72 22.23
C TRP A 200 7.94 1.89 23.16
N VAL A 201 8.57 2.92 22.62
CA VAL A 201 8.79 4.19 23.31
C VAL A 201 7.67 5.15 22.92
N ARG A 202 7.01 5.71 23.94
CA ARG A 202 5.94 6.69 23.77
C ARG A 202 6.54 8.11 23.79
N SER A 203 6.22 8.92 22.78
CA SER A 203 6.50 10.35 22.83
C SER A 203 5.61 11.10 23.84
N SER A 204 5.99 12.34 24.18
CA SER A 204 5.03 13.30 24.76
C SER A 204 3.80 13.42 23.85
N ILE A 205 2.63 13.79 24.37
CA ILE A 205 1.40 13.96 23.58
C ILE A 205 1.48 15.30 22.82
N PRO A 206 1.84 15.36 21.52
CA PRO A 206 1.74 16.60 20.77
C PRO A 206 0.29 17.02 20.58
N HIS A 207 0.06 18.33 20.63
CA HIS A 207 -1.08 18.92 19.96
C HIS A 207 -0.77 18.99 18.47
N LEU A 208 -1.56 18.29 17.65
CA LEU A 208 -1.35 18.29 16.21
C LEU A 208 -1.65 19.68 15.61
N PRO A 209 -0.85 20.17 14.67
CA PRO A 209 -1.07 21.45 13.99
C PRO A 209 -2.18 21.34 12.93
N LEU A 210 -3.27 20.62 13.22
CA LEU A 210 -4.38 20.41 12.31
C LEU A 210 -5.36 21.59 12.36
N PRO A 211 -5.95 21.97 11.23
CA PRO A 211 -7.11 22.86 11.20
C PRO A 211 -8.24 22.34 12.08
N ALA A 212 -8.93 23.22 12.81
CA ALA A 212 -9.96 22.84 13.79
C ALA A 212 -11.11 22.00 13.21
N HIS A 213 -11.47 22.19 11.93
CA HIS A 213 -12.51 21.39 11.28
C HIS A 213 -12.11 19.92 11.09
N LEU A 214 -10.81 19.59 11.06
CA LEU A 214 -10.29 18.23 10.94
C LEU A 214 -10.15 17.49 12.29
N CYS A 215 -10.57 18.14 13.37
CA CYS A 215 -10.55 17.57 14.72
C CYS A 215 -11.96 17.40 15.30
N GLY A 216 -12.98 17.59 14.45
CA GLY A 216 -14.38 17.61 14.87
C GLY A 216 -15.07 16.25 14.81
N PRO A 217 -16.28 16.12 15.36
CA PRO A 217 -17.05 14.89 15.28
C PRO A 217 -17.51 14.56 13.85
N ASP A 218 -17.67 15.57 12.99
CA ASP A 218 -18.18 15.37 11.63
C ASP A 218 -17.05 15.06 10.64
N GLN A 219 -15.91 15.74 10.78
CA GLN A 219 -14.76 15.69 9.89
C GLN A 219 -13.49 15.43 10.68
N LEU A 220 -12.68 14.49 10.18
CA LEU A 220 -11.52 13.98 10.88
C LEU A 220 -10.37 13.79 9.90
N PHE A 221 -9.17 14.17 10.34
CA PHE A 221 -7.95 13.81 9.64
C PHE A 221 -7.77 12.28 9.64
N GLN A 222 -7.69 11.69 8.45
CA GLN A 222 -7.50 10.25 8.28
C GLN A 222 -6.39 9.97 7.28
N ILE A 223 -5.41 9.19 7.73
CA ILE A 223 -4.20 8.84 6.99
C ILE A 223 -4.52 7.73 6.00
N ASP A 224 -4.58 8.09 4.72
CA ASP A 224 -4.74 7.15 3.61
C ASP A 224 -3.41 6.44 3.29
N THR A 225 -2.28 7.15 3.43
CA THR A 225 -0.94 6.62 3.20
C THR A 225 0.12 7.37 4.02
N ALA A 226 1.24 6.71 4.28
CA ALA A 226 2.40 7.29 4.95
C ALA A 226 3.70 6.86 4.27
N PHE A 227 4.69 7.75 4.24
CA PHE A 227 6.03 7.47 3.73
C PHE A 227 7.08 8.31 4.45
N SER A 228 8.32 7.84 4.39
CA SER A 228 9.48 8.54 4.91
C SER A 228 10.21 9.31 3.80
N LEU A 229 10.92 10.35 4.21
CA LEU A 229 11.84 11.10 3.36
C LEU A 229 13.26 10.97 3.93
N ASP A 230 14.24 11.37 3.13
CA ASP A 230 15.62 11.50 3.59
C ASP A 230 15.72 12.37 4.84
N GLY A 231 16.63 11.98 5.73
CA GLY A 231 16.85 12.66 7.02
C GLY A 231 15.89 12.24 8.13
N GLY A 232 15.15 11.13 7.97
CA GLY A 232 14.27 10.60 9.03
C GLY A 232 12.93 11.33 9.18
N ARG A 233 12.56 12.11 8.17
CA ARG A 233 11.31 12.86 8.12
C ARG A 233 10.15 11.96 7.71
N ILE A 234 8.95 12.26 8.21
CA ILE A 234 7.76 11.45 7.96
C ILE A 234 6.65 12.32 7.36
N CYS A 235 5.95 11.76 6.37
CA CYS A 235 4.72 12.32 5.82
C CYS A 235 3.56 11.36 6.09
N TRP A 236 2.60 11.78 6.90
CA TRP A 236 1.29 11.13 7.03
C TRP A 236 0.28 11.89 6.19
N VAL A 237 -0.35 11.24 5.23
CA VAL A 237 -1.16 11.92 4.22
C VAL A 237 -2.63 11.52 4.30
N ASP A 238 -3.47 12.53 4.41
CA ASP A 238 -4.89 12.47 4.09
C ASP A 238 -5.09 12.98 2.66
N LEU A 239 -5.46 12.10 1.72
CA LEU A 239 -5.60 12.42 0.29
C LEU A 239 -6.80 13.35 0.00
N LEU A 240 -7.60 13.71 1.00
CA LEU A 240 -8.64 14.74 0.91
C LEU A 240 -8.26 16.06 1.58
N GLN A 241 -7.22 16.11 2.42
CA GLN A 241 -7.00 17.28 3.29
C GLN A 241 -5.56 17.80 3.26
N GLY A 242 -4.56 16.94 3.35
CA GLY A 242 -3.17 17.39 3.35
C GLY A 242 -2.19 16.41 3.98
N ILE A 243 -0.99 16.92 4.25
CA ILE A 243 0.13 16.19 4.80
C ILE A 243 0.36 16.67 6.24
N LEU A 244 0.25 15.77 7.21
CA LEU A 244 0.84 15.94 8.52
C LEU A 244 2.30 15.50 8.43
N PHE A 245 3.21 16.46 8.56
CA PHE A 245 4.63 16.29 8.35
C PHE A 245 5.36 16.30 9.70
N CYS A 246 6.32 15.39 9.88
CA CYS A 246 7.23 15.35 11.02
C CYS A 246 8.66 15.60 10.53
N ASP A 247 9.26 16.71 10.96
CA ASP A 247 10.61 17.10 10.56
C ASP A 247 11.69 16.38 11.37
N ASP A 248 11.42 16.18 12.66
CA ASP A 248 12.36 15.58 13.61
C ASP A 248 11.58 14.73 14.61
N LEU A 249 11.63 13.40 14.40
CA LEU A 249 10.91 12.42 15.21
C LEU A 249 11.49 12.29 16.62
N LEU A 250 12.80 12.50 16.78
CA LEU A 250 13.54 12.21 18.01
C LEU A 250 14.03 13.48 18.73
N ALA A 251 13.48 14.64 18.37
CA ALA A 251 13.80 15.92 19.01
C ALA A 251 13.63 15.82 20.55
N PRO A 252 14.57 16.39 21.35
CA PRO A 252 14.50 16.32 22.81
C PRO A 252 13.22 16.90 23.43
N GLU A 253 12.65 17.92 22.79
CA GLU A 253 11.41 18.60 23.20
C GLU A 253 10.13 17.88 22.70
N GLY A 254 10.28 16.76 21.99
CA GLY A 254 9.21 16.04 21.32
C GLY A 254 9.16 16.31 19.80
N PRO A 255 8.37 15.52 19.06
CA PRO A 255 8.36 15.51 17.60
C PRO A 255 7.91 16.86 17.02
N LYS A 256 8.66 17.37 16.02
CA LYS A 256 8.34 18.64 15.36
C LYS A 256 7.36 18.43 14.21
N LEU A 257 6.10 18.80 14.45
CA LEU A 257 5.01 18.58 13.51
C LEU A 257 4.62 19.86 12.78
N GLY A 258 4.25 19.71 11.51
CA GLY A 258 3.65 20.73 10.66
C GLY A 258 2.48 20.15 9.85
N PHE A 259 1.59 21.00 9.39
CA PHE A 259 0.51 20.59 8.48
C PHE A 259 0.58 21.39 7.18
N ILE A 260 0.53 20.67 6.06
CA ILE A 260 0.58 21.23 4.71
C ILE A 260 -0.75 20.85 4.04
N PRO A 261 -1.66 21.81 3.78
CA PRO A 261 -2.91 21.52 3.07
C PRO A 261 -2.62 21.06 1.64
N LEU A 262 -3.55 20.32 1.04
CA LEU A 262 -3.50 20.02 -0.40
C LEU A 262 -3.55 21.31 -1.24
N PRO A 263 -3.18 21.24 -2.54
CA PRO A 263 -3.27 22.39 -3.43
C PRO A 263 -4.66 23.05 -3.41
N ALA A 264 -4.72 24.35 -3.71
CA ALA A 264 -5.97 25.10 -3.68
C ALA A 264 -7.08 24.42 -4.51
N GLY A 265 -8.26 24.25 -3.92
CA GLY A 265 -9.40 23.57 -4.55
C GLY A 265 -9.31 22.04 -4.59
N CYS A 266 -8.26 21.43 -4.03
CA CYS A 266 -8.13 19.98 -3.93
C CYS A 266 -8.67 19.42 -2.62
N CYS A 267 -8.74 20.22 -1.55
CA CYS A 267 -9.32 19.78 -0.28
C CYS A 267 -10.81 19.45 -0.43
N SER A 268 -11.27 18.39 0.22
CA SER A 268 -12.66 17.94 0.16
C SER A 268 -13.18 17.59 1.54
N ASP A 269 -14.12 18.41 2.00
CA ASP A 269 -14.79 18.24 3.28
C ASP A 269 -15.85 17.14 3.17
N VAL A 270 -15.53 15.99 3.75
CA VAL A 270 -16.38 14.81 3.71
C VAL A 270 -16.61 14.35 5.14
N HIS A 271 -17.88 14.12 5.48
CA HIS A 271 -18.22 13.56 6.78
C HIS A 271 -17.53 12.21 6.95
N HIS A 272 -16.85 11.98 8.08
CA HIS A 272 -16.00 10.80 8.29
C HIS A 272 -16.76 9.47 8.04
N GLN A 273 -18.04 9.41 8.42
CA GLN A 273 -18.90 8.24 8.16
C GLN A 273 -19.15 7.96 6.67
N LEU A 274 -19.09 8.98 5.81
CA LEU A 274 -19.27 8.87 4.35
C LEU A 274 -17.93 8.82 3.61
N ARG A 275 -16.81 8.98 4.32
CA ARG A 275 -15.48 9.04 3.73
C ARG A 275 -15.15 7.80 2.89
N HIS A 276 -15.57 6.62 3.34
CA HIS A 276 -15.39 5.37 2.61
C HIS A 276 -16.04 5.36 1.21
N GLN A 277 -17.08 6.17 0.97
CA GLN A 277 -17.74 6.28 -0.33
C GLN A 277 -16.91 7.07 -1.34
N THR A 278 -15.97 7.89 -0.86
CA THR A 278 -15.12 8.73 -1.72
C THR A 278 -13.88 8.01 -2.23
N MET A 279 -13.44 6.95 -1.53
CA MET A 279 -12.28 6.12 -1.86
C MET A 279 -11.11 6.91 -2.48
N PRO A 280 -10.46 7.83 -1.73
CA PRO A 280 -9.55 8.80 -2.31
C PRO A 280 -8.41 8.18 -3.14
N SER A 281 -7.86 7.05 -2.67
CA SER A 281 -6.77 6.32 -3.33
C SER A 281 -7.11 5.84 -4.75
N ILE A 282 -8.40 5.77 -5.11
CA ILE A 282 -8.86 5.41 -6.45
C ILE A 282 -8.59 6.53 -7.46
N HIS A 283 -8.63 7.79 -7.03
CA HIS A 283 -8.54 8.94 -7.93
C HIS A 283 -7.42 9.90 -7.59
N ARG A 284 -6.68 9.64 -6.51
CA ARG A 284 -5.67 10.54 -5.98
C ARG A 284 -4.47 9.75 -5.51
N SER A 285 -3.29 10.32 -5.68
CA SER A 285 -2.04 9.73 -5.22
C SER A 285 -1.08 10.83 -4.81
N ILE A 286 -0.16 10.46 -3.92
CA ILE A 286 0.94 11.31 -3.48
C ILE A 286 2.20 10.46 -3.37
N ALA A 287 3.32 10.98 -3.83
CA ALA A 287 4.61 10.31 -3.71
C ALA A 287 5.74 11.34 -3.74
N CYS A 288 6.95 10.91 -3.38
CA CYS A 288 8.15 11.71 -3.52
C CYS A 288 9.04 11.15 -4.62
N SER A 289 9.31 11.95 -5.66
CA SER A 289 10.31 11.68 -6.70
C SER A 289 11.14 12.95 -6.92
N GLY A 290 12.15 13.14 -6.07
CA GLY A 290 12.89 14.41 -5.97
C GLY A 290 12.12 15.53 -5.25
N ALA A 291 10.83 15.68 -5.55
CA ALA A 291 9.88 16.53 -4.84
C ALA A 291 8.61 15.74 -4.47
N ILE A 292 7.86 16.21 -3.47
CA ILE A 292 6.54 15.65 -3.18
C ILE A 292 5.59 16.09 -4.29
N LYS A 293 4.97 15.11 -4.95
CA LYS A 293 4.00 15.33 -6.02
C LYS A 293 2.64 14.78 -5.63
N PHE A 294 1.60 15.54 -5.94
CA PHE A 294 0.21 15.15 -5.76
C PHE A 294 -0.47 15.08 -7.13
N ILE A 295 -1.21 14.00 -7.36
CA ILE A 295 -1.99 13.81 -8.59
C ILE A 295 -3.44 13.52 -8.24
N ALA A 296 -4.36 14.06 -9.03
CA ALA A 296 -5.77 13.80 -8.86
C ALA A 296 -6.54 13.80 -10.19
N LEU A 297 -7.51 12.89 -10.27
CA LEU A 297 -8.57 12.90 -11.27
C LEU A 297 -9.78 13.65 -10.70
N PHE A 298 -10.11 14.76 -11.34
CA PHE A 298 -11.30 15.55 -11.06
C PHE A 298 -12.42 15.12 -11.98
N GLY A 299 -13.66 15.23 -11.51
CA GLY A 299 -14.81 14.88 -12.34
C GLY A 299 -15.24 13.41 -12.23
N CYS A 300 -14.74 12.62 -11.28
CA CYS A 300 -15.15 11.20 -11.19
C CYS A 300 -16.50 10.96 -10.46
N ALA A 301 -16.92 11.88 -9.57
CA ALA A 301 -18.01 11.62 -8.62
C ALA A 301 -19.47 11.87 -9.11
N ARG A 302 -19.77 11.86 -10.42
CA ARG A 302 -21.15 12.04 -10.92
C ARG A 302 -21.52 10.96 -11.92
N ASP A 303 -22.76 10.48 -11.85
CA ASP A 303 -23.27 9.31 -12.60
C ASP A 303 -23.42 9.52 -14.12
N TYR A 304 -23.30 10.75 -14.60
CA TYR A 304 -23.37 11.12 -16.02
C TYR A 304 -22.23 12.07 -16.34
N ARG A 305 -21.13 11.55 -16.89
CA ARG A 305 -19.96 12.36 -17.27
C ARG A 305 -19.49 11.98 -18.66
N THR A 306 -19.11 12.98 -19.42
CA THR A 306 -18.33 12.76 -20.63
C THR A 306 -16.83 12.61 -20.27
N PRO A 307 -16.04 11.84 -21.02
CA PRO A 307 -14.59 11.71 -20.78
C PRO A 307 -13.83 13.03 -20.85
N ALA A 308 -14.39 14.04 -21.53
CA ALA A 308 -13.82 15.38 -21.61
C ALA A 308 -13.97 16.20 -20.32
N GLU A 309 -14.90 15.83 -19.43
CA GLU A 309 -15.11 16.50 -18.14
C GLU A 309 -14.21 15.95 -17.03
N VAL A 310 -13.59 14.79 -17.25
CA VAL A 310 -12.71 14.14 -16.28
C VAL A 310 -11.29 14.60 -16.54
N MET A 311 -10.70 15.32 -15.59
CA MET A 311 -9.42 16.00 -15.74
C MET A 311 -8.37 15.40 -14.81
N LEU A 312 -7.25 14.98 -15.36
CA LEU A 312 -6.04 14.65 -14.63
C LEU A 312 -5.23 15.92 -14.39
N LYS A 313 -4.88 16.19 -13.13
CA LYS A 313 -4.02 17.32 -12.75
C LYS A 313 -2.95 16.88 -11.76
N THR A 314 -1.80 17.54 -11.82
CA THR A 314 -0.62 17.25 -11.00
C THR A 314 -0.07 18.52 -10.38
N TRP A 315 0.39 18.41 -9.15
CA TRP A 315 1.07 19.48 -8.42
C TRP A 315 2.38 18.98 -7.83
N ALA A 316 3.36 19.87 -7.74
CA ALA A 316 4.61 19.66 -7.03
C ALA A 316 4.69 20.61 -5.85
N LEU A 317 5.12 20.11 -4.70
CA LEU A 317 5.35 20.91 -3.51
C LEU A 317 6.73 21.55 -3.59
N SER A 318 6.80 22.84 -3.25
CA SER A 318 8.04 23.58 -3.17
C SER A 318 9.04 22.92 -2.19
N PRO A 319 10.36 23.04 -2.40
CA PRO A 319 11.37 22.43 -1.52
C PRO A 319 11.31 22.91 -0.05
N ASP A 320 10.71 24.08 0.20
CA ASP A 320 10.51 24.61 1.55
C ASP A 320 9.18 24.17 2.19
N PHE A 321 8.42 23.29 1.52
CA PHE A 321 7.19 22.67 1.98
C PHE A 321 6.04 23.66 2.25
N LYS A 322 5.99 24.79 1.51
CA LYS A 322 4.99 25.85 1.74
C LYS A 322 3.96 26.00 0.64
N GLU A 323 4.36 25.83 -0.61
CA GLU A 323 3.54 26.19 -1.76
C GLU A 323 3.44 25.02 -2.73
N TRP A 324 2.24 24.85 -3.29
CA TRP A 324 1.99 23.89 -4.37
C TRP A 324 1.96 24.62 -5.71
N GLU A 325 2.72 24.11 -6.66
CA GLU A 325 2.73 24.60 -8.04
C GLU A 325 2.13 23.55 -8.98
N GLU A 326 1.41 23.98 -10.01
CA GLU A 326 0.97 23.06 -11.07
C GLU A 326 2.20 22.52 -11.80
N ASP A 327 2.34 21.20 -11.81
CA ASP A 327 3.58 20.52 -12.24
C ASP A 327 3.55 20.16 -13.73
N THR A 328 2.37 19.77 -14.24
CA THR A 328 2.18 19.35 -15.63
C THR A 328 0.89 19.94 -16.18
N ARG A 329 0.78 19.97 -17.51
CA ARG A 329 -0.45 20.40 -18.18
C ARG A 329 -1.59 19.45 -17.81
N ALA A 330 -2.73 20.03 -17.41
CA ALA A 330 -3.96 19.26 -17.20
C ALA A 330 -4.39 18.52 -18.48
N LEU A 331 -4.71 17.24 -18.34
CA LEU A 331 -5.17 16.37 -19.43
C LEU A 331 -6.60 15.92 -19.15
N SER A 332 -7.47 15.96 -20.15
CA SER A 332 -8.76 15.26 -20.03
C SER A 332 -8.59 13.78 -20.31
N VAL A 333 -9.48 12.93 -19.78
CA VAL A 333 -9.49 11.50 -20.14
C VAL A 333 -9.73 11.31 -21.65
N ALA A 334 -10.48 12.21 -22.29
CA ALA A 334 -10.61 12.24 -23.74
C ALA A 334 -9.27 12.48 -24.46
N ASP A 335 -8.42 13.37 -23.94
CA ASP A 335 -7.08 13.62 -24.50
C ASP A 335 -6.16 12.39 -24.36
N ILE A 336 -6.27 11.67 -23.23
CA ILE A 336 -5.50 10.43 -22.99
C ILE A 336 -5.90 9.37 -24.03
N TRP A 337 -7.20 9.17 -24.25
CA TRP A 337 -7.73 8.22 -25.23
C TRP A 337 -7.40 8.61 -26.67
N ALA A 338 -7.37 9.91 -26.96
CA ALA A 338 -7.01 10.41 -28.28
C ALA A 338 -5.52 10.26 -28.62
N SER A 339 -4.66 9.95 -27.64
CA SER A 339 -3.23 9.76 -27.91
C SER A 339 -2.96 8.59 -28.84
N GLU A 340 -1.98 8.75 -29.73
CA GLU A 340 -1.61 7.71 -30.70
C GLU A 340 -1.18 6.42 -29.98
N SER A 341 -0.40 6.55 -28.90
CA SER A 341 0.06 5.40 -28.10
C SER A 341 -1.08 4.60 -27.47
N PHE A 342 -2.15 5.26 -27.01
CA PHE A 342 -3.28 4.59 -26.39
C PHE A 342 -4.02 3.73 -27.43
N ASN A 343 -4.28 4.32 -28.59
CA ASN A 343 -4.97 3.66 -29.71
C ASN A 343 -4.14 2.50 -30.28
N GLN A 344 -2.83 2.67 -30.46
CA GLN A 344 -1.93 1.62 -30.96
C GLN A 344 -1.90 0.38 -30.05
N MET A 345 -2.07 0.56 -28.73
CA MET A 345 -2.10 -0.56 -27.77
C MET A 345 -3.46 -1.26 -27.69
N GLY A 346 -4.52 -0.73 -28.33
CA GLY A 346 -5.86 -1.32 -28.29
C GLY A 346 -6.48 -1.36 -26.89
N LEU A 347 -6.17 -0.36 -26.06
CA LEU A 347 -6.65 -0.28 -24.68
C LEU A 347 -8.13 0.12 -24.62
N PRO A 348 -8.88 -0.31 -23.58
CA PRO A 348 -10.29 0.06 -23.44
C PRO A 348 -10.44 1.54 -23.08
N HIS A 349 -11.39 2.22 -23.73
CA HIS A 349 -11.77 3.61 -23.42
C HIS A 349 -12.59 3.70 -22.13
N VAL A 350 -11.90 3.55 -20.99
CA VAL A 350 -12.47 3.62 -19.64
C VAL A 350 -11.68 4.62 -18.79
N ILE A 351 -12.33 5.16 -17.75
CA ILE A 351 -11.71 6.11 -16.84
C ILE A 351 -10.65 5.36 -16.01
N PRO A 352 -9.39 5.83 -15.96
CA PRO A 352 -8.36 5.21 -15.13
C PRO A 352 -8.68 5.32 -13.63
N VAL A 353 -8.31 4.29 -12.87
CA VAL A 353 -8.46 4.23 -11.42
C VAL A 353 -7.19 3.74 -10.73
N SER A 354 -7.10 3.93 -9.41
CA SER A 354 -5.95 3.51 -8.58
C SER A 354 -4.63 4.08 -9.08
N LEU A 355 -4.57 5.42 -9.07
CA LEU A 355 -3.40 6.15 -9.54
C LEU A 355 -2.21 5.91 -8.60
N VAL A 356 -1.05 5.63 -9.18
CA VAL A 356 0.21 5.53 -8.44
C VAL A 356 1.27 6.33 -9.16
N LEU A 357 1.88 7.29 -8.47
CA LEU A 357 3.02 8.04 -9.01
C LEU A 357 4.28 7.17 -8.97
N SER A 358 5.10 7.25 -10.02
CA SER A 358 6.45 6.70 -9.97
C SER A 358 7.29 7.47 -8.96
N ILE A 359 8.05 6.74 -8.14
CA ILE A 359 9.00 7.35 -7.19
C ILE A 359 10.34 7.67 -7.85
N THR A 360 10.55 7.27 -9.11
CA THR A 360 11.88 7.31 -9.76
C THR A 360 11.92 7.99 -11.10
N GLU A 361 10.78 8.08 -11.76
CA GLU A 361 10.67 8.67 -13.07
C GLU A 361 9.68 9.81 -13.00
N ASP A 362 10.20 11.01 -13.19
CA ASP A 362 9.40 12.19 -13.07
C ASP A 362 8.32 12.28 -14.16
N GLY A 363 7.10 12.65 -13.77
CA GLY A 363 5.95 12.71 -14.67
C GLY A 363 5.41 11.35 -15.13
N VAL A 364 5.88 10.23 -14.56
CA VAL A 364 5.34 8.89 -14.85
C VAL A 364 4.33 8.47 -13.78
N MET A 365 3.19 7.95 -14.21
CA MET A 365 2.20 7.31 -13.35
C MET A 365 1.80 5.92 -13.83
N TYR A 366 1.18 5.18 -12.92
CA TYR A 366 0.51 3.92 -13.17
C TYR A 366 -0.98 4.06 -12.86
N ALA A 367 -1.81 3.35 -13.61
CA ALA A 367 -3.25 3.33 -13.38
C ALA A 367 -3.88 2.03 -13.90
N VAL A 368 -5.01 1.65 -13.32
CA VAL A 368 -5.81 0.51 -13.77
C VAL A 368 -6.90 0.96 -14.73
N LEU A 369 -7.03 0.24 -15.83
CA LEU A 369 -8.15 0.33 -16.76
C LEU A 369 -9.02 -0.93 -16.60
N ASN A 370 -10.26 -0.73 -16.18
CA ASN A 370 -11.23 -1.82 -15.96
C ASN A 370 -12.25 -1.85 -17.09
N ASP A 371 -12.12 -2.82 -17.99
CA ASP A 371 -13.13 -3.09 -19.03
C ASP A 371 -14.26 -3.91 -18.42
N ILE A 372 -15.40 -3.28 -18.18
CA ILE A 372 -16.54 -3.84 -17.47
C ILE A 372 -17.81 -3.62 -18.27
N ASP A 373 -18.55 -4.70 -18.51
CA ASP A 373 -19.89 -4.65 -19.04
C ASP A 373 -20.93 -4.51 -17.93
N ARG A 374 -21.94 -3.68 -18.18
CA ARG A 374 -23.17 -3.62 -17.38
C ARG A 374 -24.22 -4.50 -18.03
N VAL A 375 -24.53 -5.64 -17.42
CA VAL A 375 -25.66 -6.49 -17.83
C VAL A 375 -26.92 -5.92 -17.18
N PRO A 376 -27.90 -5.44 -17.96
CA PRO A 376 -29.12 -4.85 -17.39
C PRO A 376 -29.95 -5.90 -16.65
N ALA A 377 -30.77 -5.44 -15.71
CA ALA A 377 -31.77 -6.31 -15.10
C ALA A 377 -32.74 -6.80 -16.18
N GLN A 378 -33.11 -8.08 -16.10
CA GLN A 378 -34.11 -8.69 -16.95
C GLN A 378 -35.44 -8.69 -16.20
N PHE A 379 -36.49 -8.23 -16.87
CA PHE A 379 -37.84 -8.16 -16.34
C PHE A 379 -38.73 -9.12 -17.14
N ASP A 380 -39.70 -9.76 -16.48
CA ASP A 380 -40.75 -10.51 -17.17
C ASP A 380 -41.80 -9.56 -17.78
N GLU A 381 -42.79 -10.12 -18.47
CA GLU A 381 -43.89 -9.38 -19.08
C GLU A 381 -44.77 -8.61 -18.06
N PHE A 382 -44.66 -8.95 -16.77
CA PHE A 382 -45.37 -8.30 -15.66
C PHE A 382 -44.52 -7.26 -14.93
N GLY A 383 -43.27 -7.03 -15.38
CA GLY A 383 -42.34 -6.09 -14.77
C GLY A 383 -41.63 -6.62 -13.51
N ASN A 384 -41.71 -7.91 -13.21
CA ASN A 384 -40.95 -8.50 -12.12
C ASN A 384 -39.51 -8.77 -12.56
N VAL A 385 -38.54 -8.53 -11.66
CA VAL A 385 -37.13 -8.80 -11.93
C VAL A 385 -36.88 -10.31 -11.98
N VAL A 386 -36.62 -10.84 -13.17
CA VAL A 386 -36.23 -12.24 -13.41
C VAL A 386 -34.74 -12.43 -13.14
N ARG A 387 -33.92 -11.43 -13.49
CA ARG A 387 -32.49 -11.43 -13.22
C ARG A 387 -32.04 -10.04 -12.84
N ARG A 388 -31.37 -9.90 -11.70
CA ARG A 388 -30.77 -8.61 -11.31
C ARG A 388 -29.66 -8.25 -12.30
N GLY A 389 -29.57 -6.97 -12.61
CA GLY A 389 -28.44 -6.43 -13.34
C GLY A 389 -27.16 -6.66 -12.56
N HIS A 390 -26.05 -6.90 -13.26
CA HIS A 390 -24.77 -7.17 -12.66
C HIS A 390 -23.63 -6.67 -13.56
N LEU A 391 -22.46 -6.51 -12.96
CA LEU A 391 -21.24 -6.15 -13.67
C LEU A 391 -20.50 -7.40 -14.10
N VAL A 392 -19.89 -7.38 -15.27
CA VAL A 392 -19.02 -8.44 -15.78
C VAL A 392 -17.70 -7.81 -16.19
N ALA A 393 -16.63 -8.14 -15.48
CA ALA A 393 -15.29 -7.71 -15.89
C ALA A 393 -14.83 -8.54 -17.09
N LYS A 394 -14.48 -7.87 -18.19
CA LYS A 394 -13.91 -8.49 -19.40
C LYS A 394 -12.40 -8.63 -19.29
N ALA A 395 -11.76 -7.54 -18.88
CA ALA A 395 -10.32 -7.46 -18.73
C ALA A 395 -9.95 -6.30 -17.80
N ASN A 396 -8.80 -6.43 -17.16
CA ASN A 396 -8.22 -5.39 -16.31
C ASN A 396 -6.77 -5.20 -16.74
N TYR A 397 -6.38 -3.96 -16.98
CA TYR A 397 -5.04 -3.61 -17.44
C TYR A 397 -4.38 -2.66 -16.45
N MET A 398 -3.10 -2.84 -16.19
CA MET A 398 -2.26 -1.81 -15.58
C MET A 398 -1.50 -1.11 -16.69
N ILE A 399 -1.60 0.21 -16.75
CA ILE A 399 -0.87 1.04 -17.71
C ILE A 399 0.26 1.79 -17.01
N ARG A 400 1.35 2.02 -17.75
CA ARG A 400 2.41 2.94 -17.39
C ARG A 400 2.33 4.13 -18.34
N PHE A 401 2.17 5.33 -17.80
CA PHE A 401 1.80 6.52 -18.56
C PHE A 401 2.74 7.69 -18.25
N ASP A 402 3.26 8.31 -19.31
CA ASP A 402 3.99 9.58 -19.25
C ASP A 402 2.98 10.73 -19.38
N ILE A 403 2.82 11.47 -18.28
CA ILE A 403 1.87 12.57 -18.17
C ILE A 403 2.31 13.74 -19.05
N ASN A 404 3.61 14.04 -19.07
CA ASN A 404 4.16 15.17 -19.81
C ASN A 404 4.01 14.99 -21.32
N GLN A 405 4.17 13.77 -21.81
CA GLN A 405 4.08 13.45 -23.23
C GLN A 405 2.66 13.03 -23.66
N ASN A 406 1.70 12.92 -22.74
CA ASN A 406 0.40 12.29 -22.96
C ASN A 406 0.56 10.95 -23.70
N LYS A 407 1.39 10.06 -23.14
CA LYS A 407 1.83 8.84 -23.83
C LYS A 407 1.75 7.62 -22.94
N VAL A 408 1.06 6.59 -23.41
CA VAL A 408 1.12 5.26 -22.79
C VAL A 408 2.44 4.61 -23.19
N LEU A 409 3.29 4.34 -22.20
CA LEU A 409 4.62 3.77 -22.40
C LEU A 409 4.57 2.25 -22.53
N SER A 410 3.75 1.60 -21.70
CA SER A 410 3.51 0.16 -21.73
C SER A 410 2.21 -0.20 -20.99
N SER A 411 1.73 -1.42 -21.20
CA SER A 411 0.59 -1.97 -20.47
C SER A 411 0.80 -3.46 -20.18
N THR A 412 0.14 -3.95 -19.14
CA THR A 412 0.05 -5.38 -18.83
C THR A 412 -1.37 -5.75 -18.45
N LYS A 413 -1.76 -7.00 -18.72
CA LYS A 413 -3.05 -7.53 -18.30
C LYS A 413 -2.90 -8.10 -16.89
N LEU A 414 -3.76 -7.69 -15.95
CA LEU A 414 -3.66 -8.08 -14.54
C LEU A 414 -4.09 -9.52 -14.26
N SER A 415 -4.93 -10.09 -15.13
CA SER A 415 -5.41 -11.47 -15.01
C SER A 415 -5.84 -12.03 -16.38
N GLU A 416 -5.76 -13.35 -16.54
CA GLU A 416 -6.20 -14.02 -17.78
C GLU A 416 -7.69 -13.75 -18.06
N GLU A 417 -8.51 -13.88 -17.03
CA GLU A 417 -9.93 -13.51 -17.02
C GLU A 417 -10.14 -12.17 -16.30
N GLY A 418 -11.14 -11.39 -16.73
CA GLY A 418 -11.50 -10.16 -16.03
C GLY A 418 -12.04 -10.44 -14.62
N SER A 419 -11.66 -9.62 -13.65
CA SER A 419 -12.16 -9.69 -12.28
C SER A 419 -12.63 -8.32 -11.77
N LEU A 420 -13.75 -8.31 -11.05
CA LEU A 420 -14.24 -7.12 -10.37
C LEU A 420 -13.40 -6.74 -9.15
N SER A 421 -12.52 -7.63 -8.66
CA SER A 421 -11.58 -7.33 -7.56
C SER A 421 -10.61 -6.20 -7.90
N TRP A 422 -10.41 -5.90 -9.18
CA TRP A 422 -9.54 -4.82 -9.68
C TRP A 422 -10.26 -3.47 -9.85
N THR A 423 -11.50 -3.35 -9.37
CA THR A 423 -12.21 -2.06 -9.35
C THR A 423 -11.73 -1.13 -8.23
N THR A 424 -11.22 -1.72 -7.14
CA THR A 424 -10.71 -0.99 -5.99
C THR A 424 -9.38 -1.57 -5.48
N PRO A 425 -8.36 -1.73 -6.34
CA PRO A 425 -7.09 -2.25 -5.90
C PRO A 425 -6.31 -1.19 -5.15
N ASP A 426 -5.43 -1.65 -4.26
CA ASP A 426 -4.57 -0.79 -3.46
C ASP A 426 -3.12 -1.12 -3.80
N PHE A 427 -2.45 -0.18 -4.45
CA PHE A 427 -1.10 -0.30 -4.92
C PHE A 427 -0.26 0.86 -4.42
N PHE A 428 1.04 0.61 -4.28
CA PHE A 428 2.01 1.65 -4.00
C PHE A 428 3.32 1.35 -4.74
N ALA A 429 4.05 2.40 -5.09
CA ALA A 429 5.38 2.28 -5.64
C ALA A 429 6.40 2.25 -4.49
N THR A 430 7.39 1.36 -4.58
CA THR A 430 8.42 1.22 -3.55
C THR A 430 9.78 0.89 -4.14
N ASP A 431 10.81 1.35 -3.44
CA ASP A 431 12.18 0.87 -3.58
C ASP A 431 12.31 -0.50 -2.91
N PHE A 432 12.80 -1.47 -3.68
CA PHE A 432 13.03 -2.85 -3.23
C PHE A 432 14.49 -3.29 -3.48
N THR A 433 15.41 -2.34 -3.64
CA THR A 433 16.84 -2.56 -3.93
C THR A 433 17.54 -3.54 -3.01
N ALA A 434 17.21 -3.55 -1.71
CA ALA A 434 17.87 -4.42 -0.74
C ALA A 434 17.64 -5.93 -1.01
N TYR A 435 16.63 -6.29 -1.80
CA TYR A 435 16.45 -7.66 -2.30
C TYR A 435 17.62 -8.16 -3.16
N LEU A 436 18.36 -7.25 -3.79
CA LEU A 436 19.50 -7.56 -4.65
C LEU A 436 20.79 -7.89 -3.87
N SER A 437 20.77 -7.79 -2.54
CA SER A 437 21.92 -8.04 -1.68
C SER A 437 22.26 -9.53 -1.51
N ASP A 438 21.39 -10.47 -1.93
CA ASP A 438 21.68 -11.91 -1.96
C ASP A 438 22.34 -12.34 -3.29
N PRO A 439 23.62 -12.77 -3.27
CA PRO A 439 24.34 -13.16 -4.48
C PRO A 439 23.73 -14.36 -5.22
N LYS A 440 23.03 -15.28 -4.53
CA LYS A 440 22.41 -16.44 -5.20
C LYS A 440 21.15 -16.07 -5.97
N ARG A 441 20.39 -15.08 -5.49
CA ARG A 441 19.17 -14.59 -6.16
C ARG A 441 19.51 -13.71 -7.37
N ALA A 442 20.60 -12.96 -7.30
CA ALA A 442 21.11 -12.19 -8.43
C ALA A 442 21.52 -13.08 -9.62
N GLU A 443 22.06 -14.28 -9.36
CA GLU A 443 22.42 -15.27 -10.38
C GLU A 443 21.19 -15.96 -11.01
N ASP A 444 20.16 -16.28 -10.21
CA ASP A 444 18.92 -16.88 -10.69
C ASP A 444 18.12 -15.92 -11.61
N GLU A 445 18.13 -14.61 -11.33
CA GLU A 445 17.50 -13.62 -12.20
C GLU A 445 18.29 -13.37 -13.50
N ALA A 446 19.63 -13.34 -13.43
CA ALA A 446 20.47 -13.29 -14.62
C ALA A 446 20.24 -14.52 -15.53
N GLY A 447 19.99 -15.70 -14.94
CA GLY A 447 19.64 -16.93 -15.64
C GLY A 447 18.26 -16.89 -16.33
N LYS A 448 17.24 -16.33 -15.66
CA LYS A 448 15.87 -16.20 -16.22
C LYS A 448 15.79 -15.20 -17.37
N VAL A 449 16.52 -14.09 -17.31
CA VAL A 449 16.61 -13.11 -18.42
C VAL A 449 17.31 -13.73 -19.64
N GLY A 450 18.34 -14.55 -19.43
CA GLY A 450 19.01 -15.31 -20.50
C GLY A 450 18.12 -16.35 -21.18
N ALA A 451 17.18 -16.96 -20.43
CA ALA A 451 16.21 -17.91 -20.97
C ALA A 451 15.06 -17.21 -21.74
N ARG A 452 14.56 -16.07 -21.26
CA ARG A 452 13.53 -15.27 -21.97
C ARG A 452 14.06 -14.64 -23.26
N ALA A 453 15.32 -14.23 -23.31
CA ALA A 453 15.94 -13.65 -24.51
C ALA A 453 16.18 -14.66 -25.65
N LYS A 454 16.28 -15.97 -25.34
CA LYS A 454 16.42 -17.03 -26.37
C LYS A 454 15.09 -17.55 -26.92
N GLY A 455 13.97 -17.19 -26.30
CA GLY A 455 12.65 -17.70 -26.64
C GLY A 455 11.78 -16.74 -27.46
N LYS A 456 12.32 -15.99 -28.44
CA LYS A 456 11.53 -15.28 -29.48
C LYS A 456 12.43 -14.69 -30.58
N ARG A 457 13.14 -15.55 -31.31
CA ARG A 457 13.60 -15.25 -32.69
C ARG A 457 13.18 -16.40 -33.59
N LYS A 458 11.96 -16.34 -34.11
CA LYS A 458 11.67 -17.02 -35.38
C LYS A 458 12.22 -16.11 -36.47
N GLN A 459 13.39 -16.51 -36.96
CA GLN A 459 13.98 -16.04 -38.19
C GLN A 459 13.03 -16.50 -39.32
N MET A 460 12.34 -15.57 -39.97
CA MET A 460 11.75 -15.84 -41.28
C MET A 460 12.85 -15.62 -42.31
N GLU A 461 13.33 -16.71 -42.89
CA GLU A 461 14.13 -16.70 -44.11
C GLU A 461 13.20 -16.82 -45.33
N TYR A 462 13.49 -15.95 -46.30
CA TYR A 462 12.96 -15.76 -47.66
C TYR A 462 11.54 -15.21 -47.84
#